data_AF-A0A3R9RP39-F1
#
_entry.id   AF-A0A3R9RP39-F1
#
_cell.length_a   1.000
_cell.length_b   1.000
_cell.length_c   1.000
_cell.angle_alpha   90.00
_cell.angle_beta   90.00
_cell.angle_gamma   90.00
#
_symmetry.space_group_name_H-M   'P 1'
#
loop_
_entity.id
_entity.type
_entity.pdbx_description
1 polymer ?
#
loop_
_entity_poly.entity_id
_entity_poly.type
_entity_poly.pdbx_seq_one_letter_code
_entity_poly.pdbx_strand_id
1 'polypeptide(L)'
;EEDIRAFKPNGIILSGGPESVHEEGSPRAPQVVFELGVPVLGICYGLQTMSEQLGGKVEPGTVHEFGYAEVDIVKRDQLIGNLQDRE
;
A
#
# COMPACT_ATOMS: atom_id res chain seq x y z
N GLU A 1 9.15 8.31 -14.27
CA GLU A 1 8.06 9.27 -13.94
C GLU A 1 7.31 9.75 -15.18
N GLU A 2 8.02 10.09 -16.26
CA GLU A 2 7.42 10.52 -17.53
C GLU A 2 6.38 9.52 -18.05
N ASP A 3 6.69 8.22 -18.04
CA ASP A 3 5.76 7.17 -18.48
C ASP A 3 4.46 7.15 -17.67
N ILE A 4 4.54 7.34 -16.35
CA ILE A 4 3.36 7.36 -15.46
C ILE A 4 2.49 8.57 -15.78
N ARG A 5 3.10 9.75 -15.97
CA ARG A 5 2.38 10.97 -16.36
C ARG A 5 1.75 10.84 -17.75
N ALA A 6 2.48 10.25 -18.70
CA ALA A 6 2.03 10.02 -20.07
C ALA A 6 0.85 9.03 -20.13
N PHE A 7 0.87 8.01 -19.27
CA PHE A 7 -0.20 7.02 -19.17
C PHE A 7 -1.52 7.60 -18.67
N LYS A 8 -1.49 8.70 -17.90
CA LYS A 8 -2.68 9.37 -17.31
C LYS A 8 -3.61 8.39 -16.57
N PRO A 9 -3.09 7.67 -15.55
CA PRO A 9 -3.87 6.68 -14.82
C PRO A 9 -5.07 7.33 -14.12
N ASN A 10 -6.20 6.63 -14.07
CA ASN A 10 -7.32 7.03 -13.21
C ASN A 10 -7.14 6.58 -11.75
N GLY A 11 -6.17 5.72 -11.48
CA GLY A 11 -5.80 5.23 -10.16
C GLY A 11 -4.54 4.38 -10.25
N ILE A 12 -3.86 4.21 -9.12
CA ILE A 12 -2.56 3.52 -9.05
C ILE A 12 -2.63 2.44 -7.97
N ILE A 13 -2.13 1.25 -8.27
CA ILE A 13 -1.99 0.17 -7.30
C ILE A 13 -0.50 -0.10 -7.10
N LEU A 14 -0.04 0.00 -5.84
CA LEU A 14 1.28 -0.44 -5.41
C LEU A 14 1.15 -1.88 -4.89
N SER A 15 1.71 -2.83 -5.62
CA SER A 15 1.61 -4.25 -5.29
C SER A 15 2.50 -4.63 -4.10
N GLY A 16 2.29 -5.86 -3.60
CA GLY A 16 3.21 -6.49 -2.67
C GLY A 16 4.53 -6.91 -3.33
N GLY A 17 5.48 -7.31 -2.50
CA GLY A 17 6.78 -7.86 -2.88
C GLY A 17 7.42 -8.56 -1.68
N PRO A 18 8.47 -9.38 -1.88
CA PRO A 18 9.19 -10.04 -0.79
C PRO A 18 10.12 -9.10 -0.01
N GLU A 19 10.36 -7.90 -0.56
CA GLU A 19 11.27 -6.90 -0.05
C GLU A 19 10.80 -6.32 1.29
N SER A 20 11.74 -5.75 2.05
CA SER A 20 11.46 -5.00 3.27
C SER A 20 11.81 -3.53 3.09
N VAL A 21 10.95 -2.63 3.57
CA VAL A 21 11.20 -1.17 3.46
C VAL A 21 12.42 -0.73 4.27
N HIS A 22 12.90 -1.55 5.20
CA HIS A 22 14.10 -1.24 5.98
C HIS A 22 15.42 -1.59 5.25
N GLU A 23 15.36 -2.36 4.18
CA GLU A 23 16.57 -2.75 3.43
C GLU A 23 17.09 -1.58 2.59
N GLU A 24 18.40 -1.36 2.63
CA GLU A 24 19.05 -0.32 1.83
C GLU A 24 18.88 -0.62 0.35
N GLY A 25 18.38 0.36 -0.41
CA GLY A 25 18.09 0.20 -1.84
C GLY A 25 16.79 -0.55 -2.14
N SER A 26 15.99 -0.91 -1.14
CA SER A 26 14.67 -1.52 -1.36
C SER A 26 13.77 -0.62 -2.24
N PRO A 27 12.91 -1.20 -3.08
CA PRO A 27 12.12 -0.43 -4.04
C PRO A 27 11.26 0.64 -3.36
N ARG A 28 11.21 1.83 -3.94
CA ARG A 28 10.33 2.92 -3.51
C ARG A 28 9.36 3.29 -4.62
N ALA A 29 8.18 3.74 -4.24
CA ALA A 29 7.25 4.30 -5.21
C ALA A 29 7.81 5.65 -5.70
N PRO A 30 7.83 5.90 -7.03
CA PRO A 30 8.16 7.22 -7.57
C PRO A 30 7.24 8.28 -6.96
N GLN A 31 7.79 9.43 -6.56
CA GLN A 31 7.03 10.43 -5.80
C GLN A 31 5.79 10.94 -6.56
N VAL A 32 5.89 11.00 -7.89
CA VAL A 32 4.77 11.33 -8.78
C VAL A 32 3.50 10.52 -8.51
N VAL A 33 3.62 9.27 -8.03
CA VAL A 33 2.46 8.42 -7.67
C VAL A 33 1.56 9.13 -6.65
N PHE A 34 2.14 9.82 -5.68
CA PHE A 34 1.42 10.49 -4.59
C PHE A 34 0.99 11.93 -4.96
N GLU A 35 1.55 12.50 -6.03
CA GLU A 35 1.31 13.89 -6.44
C GLU A 35 0.27 14.03 -7.57
N LEU A 36 -0.04 12.93 -8.29
CA LEU A 36 -0.94 12.96 -9.45
C LEU A 36 -2.41 13.27 -9.10
N GLY A 37 -2.78 13.27 -7.82
CA GLY A 37 -4.15 13.59 -7.38
C GLY A 37 -5.19 12.53 -7.77
N VAL A 38 -4.74 11.31 -8.08
CA VAL A 38 -5.60 10.15 -8.36
C VAL A 38 -5.57 9.17 -7.20
N PRO A 39 -6.61 8.33 -7.00
CA PRO A 39 -6.62 7.33 -5.95
C PRO A 39 -5.41 6.38 -6.02
N VAL A 40 -4.81 6.09 -4.87
CA VAL A 40 -3.69 5.14 -4.73
C VAL A 40 -4.05 4.07 -3.71
N LEU A 41 -3.85 2.81 -4.07
CA LEU A 41 -4.03 1.65 -3.18
C LEU A 41 -2.70 0.93 -2.98
N GLY A 42 -2.26 0.78 -1.73
CA GLY A 42 -1.10 -0.04 -1.37
C GLY A 42 -1.51 -1.41 -0.86
N ILE A 43 -0.88 -2.47 -1.36
CA ILE A 43 -1.13 -3.86 -0.94
C ILE A 43 0.17 -4.44 -0.37
N CYS A 44 0.13 -4.94 0.87
CA CYS A 44 1.29 -5.52 1.55
C CYS A 44 2.52 -4.57 1.52
N TYR A 45 3.60 -4.91 0.83
CA TYR A 45 4.77 -4.04 0.66
C TYR A 45 4.40 -2.65 0.10
N GLY A 46 3.46 -2.57 -0.84
CA GLY A 46 2.99 -1.30 -1.39
C GLY A 46 2.32 -0.40 -0.35
N LEU A 47 1.69 -0.97 0.68
CA LEU A 47 1.18 -0.22 1.82
C LEU A 47 2.31 0.25 2.73
N GLN A 48 3.31 -0.60 2.98
CA GLN A 48 4.47 -0.25 3.80
C GLN A 48 5.28 0.89 3.17
N THR A 49 5.57 0.80 1.86
CA THR A 49 6.32 1.84 1.13
C THR A 49 5.58 3.18 1.16
N MET A 50 4.25 3.15 0.97
CA MET A 50 3.41 4.34 1.06
C MET A 50 3.43 4.94 2.47
N SER A 51 3.32 4.10 3.49
CA SER A 51 3.29 4.54 4.90
C SER A 51 4.57 5.26 5.29
N GLU A 52 5.74 4.69 4.97
CA GLU A 52 7.05 5.33 5.21
C GLU A 52 7.20 6.64 4.44
N GLN A 53 6.93 6.64 3.12
CA GLN A 53 7.16 7.81 2.26
C GLN A 53 6.24 8.99 2.58
N LEU A 54 5.07 8.74 3.19
CA LEU A 54 4.12 9.78 3.58
C LEU A 54 4.26 10.21 5.06
N GLY A 55 5.35 9.84 5.72
CA GLY A 55 5.69 10.29 7.07
C GLY A 55 5.15 9.42 8.21
N GLY A 56 4.56 8.27 7.88
CA GLY A 56 4.32 7.19 8.84
C GLY A 56 5.61 6.44 9.17
N LYS A 57 5.47 5.37 9.95
CA LYS A 57 6.57 4.46 10.29
C LYS A 57 6.09 3.02 10.18
N VAL A 58 6.90 2.19 9.56
CA VAL A 58 6.79 0.74 9.52
C VAL A 58 7.79 0.19 10.53
N GLU A 59 7.37 -0.81 11.28
CA GLU A 59 8.26 -1.50 12.21
C GLU A 59 8.70 -2.83 11.62
N PRO A 60 9.96 -3.25 11.84
CA PRO A 60 10.43 -4.53 11.36
C PRO A 60 9.71 -5.65 12.10
N GLY A 61 9.04 -6.52 11.34
CA GLY A 61 8.47 -7.76 11.87
C GLY A 61 9.55 -8.79 12.17
N THR A 62 9.40 -9.53 13.27
CA THR A 62 10.30 -10.66 13.59
C THR A 62 9.92 -11.95 12.86
N VAL A 63 8.69 -12.05 12.37
CA VAL A 63 8.14 -13.21 11.67
C VAL A 63 7.38 -12.75 10.43
N HIS A 64 7.54 -13.47 9.33
CA HIS A 64 6.73 -13.26 8.14
C HIS A 64 5.41 -14.03 8.31
N GLU A 65 4.30 -13.32 8.44
CA GLU A 65 2.98 -13.93 8.53
C GLU A 65 2.39 -14.13 7.14
N PHE A 66 2.31 -15.39 6.73
CA PHE A 66 1.55 -15.80 5.56
C PHE A 66 0.51 -16.83 6.01
N GLY A 67 -0.75 -16.43 6.02
CA GLY A 67 -1.82 -17.29 6.51
C GLY A 67 -3.17 -16.61 6.47
N TYR A 68 -4.21 -17.41 6.69
CA TYR A 68 -5.55 -16.89 6.91
C TYR A 68 -5.60 -16.11 8.22
N ALA A 69 -6.26 -14.96 8.19
CA ALA A 69 -6.55 -14.15 9.35
C ALA A 69 -7.97 -13.59 9.24
N GLU A 70 -8.64 -13.45 10.37
CA GLU A 70 -9.87 -12.67 10.50
C GLU A 70 -9.50 -11.29 11.06
N VAL A 71 -10.13 -10.24 10.52
CA VAL A 71 -9.88 -8.85 10.94
C VAL A 71 -11.18 -8.19 11.38
N ASP A 72 -11.12 -7.43 12.49
CA ASP A 72 -12.25 -6.66 12.98
C ASP A 72 -12.33 -5.30 12.26
N ILE A 73 -13.47 -5.04 11.61
CA ILE A 73 -13.72 -3.72 10.99
C ILE A 73 -14.18 -2.75 12.08
N VAL A 74 -13.23 -2.02 12.67
CA VAL A 74 -13.51 -1.00 13.70
C VAL A 74 -13.99 0.34 13.13
N LYS A 75 -13.67 0.62 11.86
CA LYS A 75 -14.09 1.82 11.13
C LYS A 75 -14.30 1.47 9.65
N ARG A 76 -15.40 1.97 9.08
CA ARG A 76 -15.71 1.82 7.66
C ARG A 76 -15.29 3.05 6.87
N ASP A 77 -14.89 2.81 5.64
CA ASP A 77 -14.56 3.82 4.64
C ASP A 77 -15.11 3.41 3.26
N GLN A 78 -14.72 4.15 2.22
CA GLN A 78 -15.18 3.88 0.86
C GLN A 78 -14.59 2.60 0.25
N LEU A 79 -13.43 2.13 0.72
CA LEU A 79 -12.80 0.91 0.24
C LEU A 79 -13.49 -0.32 0.84
N ILE A 80 -13.78 -0.29 2.15
CA ILE A 80 -14.41 -1.40 2.86
C ILE A 80 -15.93 -1.42 2.67
N GLY A 81 -16.59 -0.26 2.64
CA GLY A 81 -18.03 -0.14 2.44
C GLY A 81 -18.83 -1.03 3.39
N ASN A 82 -19.64 -1.93 2.82
CA ASN A 82 -20.51 -2.87 3.54
C ASN A 82 -19.97 -4.30 3.55
N LEU A 83 -18.67 -4.50 3.30
CA LEU A 83 -18.06 -5.83 3.33
C LEU A 83 -18.28 -6.49 4.70
N GLN A 84 -18.75 -7.74 4.69
CA GLN A 84 -18.93 -8.61 5.85
C GLN A 84 -18.65 -10.03 5.40
N ASP A 85 -17.81 -10.76 6.14
CA ASP A 85 -17.44 -12.14 5.80
C ASP A 85 -18.46 -13.17 6.30
N ARG A 86 -19.18 -12.85 7.39
CA ARG A 86 -20.22 -13.69 8.00
C ARG A 86 -21.41 -12.80 8.39
N GLU A 87 -22.62 -13.34 8.23
CA GLU A 87 -23.88 -12.71 8.70
C GLU A 87 -23.97 -12.67 10.24
#